data_AF-A0A495SD47-F1
#
_entry.id   AF-A0A495SD47-F1
#
_cell.length_a   1.000
_cell.length_b   1.000
_cell.length_c   1.000
_cell.angle_alpha   90.00
_cell.angle_beta   90.00
_cell.angle_gamma   90.00
#
_symmetry.space_group_name_H-M   'P 1'
#
loop_
_entity.id
_entity.type
_entity.pdbx_description
1 polymer ?
#
loop_
_entity_poly.entity_id
_entity_poly.type
_entity_poly.pdbx_seq_one_letter_code
_entity_poly.pdbx_strand_id
1 'polypeptide(L)'
;MIRILCIIVTGIMLVSCEEKKTEFIQSGVYKNLYLVKNLPGEASAAKKIIQDFVIKSSLKDDVEFYKYTSNTKYFLDHKEDPGGFSSEELGRYQEEEGIASFENVKCDKDTLKKVGVLRYYNEKYGNFYRPDTLINNCK
;
A
#
# COMPACT_ATOMS: atom_id res chain seq x y z
N MET A 1 -48.25 38.91 -3.93
CA MET A 1 -46.94 39.54 -4.15
C MET A 1 -45.95 38.90 -3.18
N ILE A 2 -45.25 37.84 -3.59
CA ILE A 2 -43.79 37.82 -3.89
C ILE A 2 -42.98 38.27 -2.65
N ARG A 3 -42.53 37.37 -1.75
CA ARG A 3 -41.30 36.51 -1.75
C ARG A 3 -39.98 37.29 -1.81
N ILE A 4 -39.15 37.12 -0.76
CA ILE A 4 -37.67 36.92 -0.68
C ILE A 4 -37.42 36.73 0.84
N LEU A 5 -37.19 35.55 1.43
CA LEU A 5 -36.20 34.49 1.21
C LEU A 5 -34.74 34.94 1.44
N CYS A 6 -34.32 35.01 2.70
CA CYS A 6 -32.91 34.83 3.07
C CYS A 6 -32.70 33.40 3.58
N ILE A 7 -32.93 32.43 2.70
CA ILE A 7 -32.31 31.11 2.86
C ILE A 7 -30.84 31.33 2.51
N ILE A 8 -29.98 31.26 3.51
CA ILE A 8 -28.55 31.14 3.32
C ILE A 8 -28.35 29.81 2.60
N VAL A 9 -28.29 29.86 1.27
CA VAL A 9 -28.01 28.70 0.44
C VAL A 9 -26.61 28.26 0.80
N THR A 10 -26.58 27.11 1.47
CA THR A 10 -25.46 26.21 1.69
C THR A 10 -24.66 26.04 0.40
N GLY A 11 -23.70 26.92 0.18
CA GLY A 11 -22.66 26.78 -0.83
C GLY A 11 -21.50 25.95 -0.30
N ILE A 12 -21.78 24.80 0.32
CA ILE A 12 -20.75 23.76 0.39
C ILE A 12 -20.73 23.19 -1.02
N MET A 13 -19.85 23.74 -1.85
CA MET A 13 -19.31 23.03 -3.01
C MET A 13 -18.75 21.71 -2.47
N LEU A 14 -19.60 20.68 -2.40
CA LEU A 14 -19.15 19.30 -2.40
C LEU A 14 -18.56 19.10 -3.79
N VAL A 15 -17.34 19.58 -3.98
CA VAL A 15 -16.44 19.01 -4.98
C VAL A 15 -16.31 17.57 -4.54
N SER A 16 -17.23 16.74 -5.01
CA SER A 16 -17.12 15.30 -4.91
C SER A 16 -15.91 14.97 -5.79
N CYS A 17 -14.72 15.02 -5.20
CA CYS A 17 -13.55 14.37 -5.76
C CYS A 17 -13.96 12.92 -5.95
N GLU A 18 -14.28 12.55 -7.18
CA GLU A 18 -14.51 11.16 -7.54
C GLU A 18 -13.17 10.45 -7.29
N GLU A 19 -13.09 9.74 -6.16
CA GLU A 19 -11.87 9.05 -5.78
C GLU A 19 -11.56 8.02 -6.87
N LYS A 20 -10.43 8.22 -7.56
CA LYS A 20 -9.96 7.26 -8.54
C LYS A 20 -9.77 5.91 -7.85
N LYS A 21 -10.23 4.84 -8.50
CA LYS A 21 -10.05 3.48 -7.98
C LYS A 21 -8.56 3.18 -7.74
N THR A 22 -8.26 2.54 -6.61
CA THR A 22 -6.91 2.05 -6.31
C THR A 22 -6.48 1.01 -7.34
N GLU A 23 -5.27 1.16 -7.88
CA GLU A 23 -4.68 0.23 -8.84
C GLU A 23 -3.38 -0.33 -8.30
N PHE A 24 -3.16 -1.64 -8.50
CA PHE A 24 -1.94 -2.34 -8.15
C PHE A 24 -1.20 -2.70 -9.44
N ILE A 25 0.03 -2.22 -9.59
CA ILE A 25 0.86 -2.45 -10.77
C ILE A 25 2.05 -3.29 -10.34
N GLN A 26 2.09 -4.55 -10.77
CA GLN A 26 3.25 -5.41 -10.52
C GLN A 26 4.43 -4.95 -11.37
N SER A 27 5.63 -4.91 -10.78
CA SER A 27 6.84 -4.69 -11.55
C SER A 27 7.08 -5.85 -12.53
N GLY A 28 7.49 -5.52 -13.76
CA GLY A 28 7.95 -6.48 -14.75
C GLY A 28 9.35 -7.03 -14.44
N VAL A 29 10.10 -6.37 -13.56
CA VAL A 29 11.45 -6.77 -13.13
C VAL A 29 11.42 -7.53 -11.81
N TYR A 30 10.63 -7.05 -10.84
CA TYR A 30 10.54 -7.59 -9.49
C TYR A 30 9.15 -8.19 -9.23
N LYS A 31 9.05 -9.52 -9.27
CA LYS A 31 7.77 -10.21 -9.03
C LYS A 31 7.19 -9.94 -7.64
N ASN A 32 8.06 -9.64 -6.68
CA ASN A 32 7.72 -9.30 -5.30
C ASN A 32 7.46 -7.80 -5.08
N LEU A 33 7.26 -6.99 -6.13
CA LEU A 33 7.01 -5.56 -5.99
C LEU A 33 5.70 -5.16 -6.67
N TYR A 34 4.83 -4.47 -5.92
CA TYR A 34 3.68 -3.76 -6.44
C TYR A 34 3.79 -2.26 -6.16
N LEU A 35 3.54 -1.46 -7.19
CA LEU A 35 3.32 -0.03 -7.05
C LEU A 35 1.82 0.28 -7.02
N VAL A 36 1.39 1.05 -6.02
CA VAL A 36 -0.01 1.30 -5.72
C VAL A 36 -0.38 2.73 -6.10
N LYS A 37 -1.33 2.90 -7.03
CA LYS A 37 -1.91 4.20 -7.41
C LYS A 37 -3.21 4.44 -6.67
N ASN A 38 -3.50 5.72 -6.42
CA ASN A 38 -4.78 6.18 -5.86
C ASN A 38 -5.16 5.43 -4.56
N LEU A 39 -4.18 5.17 -3.70
CA LEU A 39 -4.47 4.63 -2.37
C LEU A 39 -5.14 5.74 -1.54
N PRO A 40 -6.23 5.47 -0.80
CA PRO A 40 -6.87 6.47 0.04
C PRO A 40 -5.89 7.13 1.00
N GLY A 41 -6.12 8.41 1.27
CA GLY A 41 -5.32 9.16 2.24
C GLY A 41 -5.53 8.69 3.67
N GLU A 42 -6.75 8.22 3.99
CA GLU A 42 -7.13 7.70 5.30
C GLU A 42 -6.50 6.32 5.54
N ALA A 43 -5.83 6.17 6.68
CA ALA A 43 -4.99 5.03 7.01
C ALA A 43 -5.78 3.72 7.05
N SER A 44 -6.93 3.69 7.73
CA SER A 44 -7.72 2.47 7.91
C SER A 44 -8.27 1.92 6.59
N ALA A 45 -8.71 2.81 5.69
CA ALA A 45 -9.15 2.50 4.35
C ALA A 45 -7.98 1.97 3.49
N ALA A 46 -6.82 2.63 3.55
CA ALA A 46 -5.61 2.18 2.86
C ALA A 46 -5.19 0.77 3.32
N LYS A 47 -5.11 0.54 4.64
CA LYS A 47 -4.79 -0.77 5.22
C LYS A 47 -5.75 -1.85 4.72
N LYS A 48 -7.05 -1.59 4.79
CA LYS A 48 -8.08 -2.55 4.35
C LYS A 48 -7.92 -2.92 2.87
N ILE A 49 -7.59 -1.96 2.01
CA ILE A 49 -7.37 -2.21 0.59
C ILE A 49 -6.13 -3.09 0.34
N ILE A 50 -5.02 -2.84 1.04
CA ILE A 50 -3.82 -3.69 0.95
C ILE A 50 -4.13 -5.11 1.46
N GLN A 51 -4.79 -5.23 2.62
CA GLN A 51 -5.20 -6.52 3.19
C GLN A 51 -6.10 -7.31 2.22
N ASP A 52 -7.13 -6.66 1.67
CA ASP A 52 -8.03 -7.25 0.69
C ASP A 52 -7.28 -7.74 -0.55
N PHE A 53 -6.30 -6.97 -1.04
CA PHE A 53 -5.48 -7.36 -2.18
C PHE A 53 -4.65 -8.61 -1.86
N VAL A 54 -3.94 -8.62 -0.73
CA VAL A 54 -3.12 -9.77 -0.29
C VAL A 54 -3.97 -11.05 -0.19
N ILE A 55 -5.14 -10.96 0.43
CA ILE A 55 -6.06 -12.10 0.61
C ILE A 55 -6.59 -12.59 -0.74
N LYS A 56 -7.09 -11.69 -1.59
CA LYS A 56 -7.69 -12.04 -2.90
C LYS A 56 -6.66 -12.58 -3.88
N SER A 57 -5.45 -12.02 -3.87
CA SER A 57 -4.36 -12.43 -4.77
C SER A 57 -3.69 -13.73 -4.33
N SER A 58 -3.94 -14.23 -3.12
CA SER A 58 -3.36 -15.47 -2.59
C SER A 58 -1.83 -15.52 -2.73
N LEU A 59 -1.17 -14.43 -2.33
CA LEU A 59 0.27 -14.25 -2.45
C LEU A 59 1.03 -15.34 -1.67
N LYS A 60 1.96 -16.04 -2.33
CA LYS A 60 2.74 -17.16 -1.77
C LYS A 60 4.18 -16.79 -1.40
N ASP A 61 4.68 -15.74 -2.03
CA ASP A 61 6.01 -15.19 -1.81
C ASP A 61 5.89 -13.89 -1.01
N ASP A 62 7.01 -13.44 -0.46
CA ASP A 62 7.07 -12.16 0.22
C ASP A 62 6.90 -11.04 -0.82
N VAL A 63 6.19 -9.97 -0.46
CA VAL A 63 5.80 -8.92 -1.39
C VAL A 63 5.89 -7.55 -0.74
N GLU A 64 6.47 -6.61 -1.47
CA GLU A 64 6.59 -5.20 -1.12
C GLU A 64 5.57 -4.34 -1.85
N PHE A 65 5.02 -3.38 -1.12
CA PHE A 65 4.05 -2.40 -1.62
C PHE A 65 4.60 -1.00 -1.45
N TYR A 66 4.75 -0.28 -2.56
CA TYR A 66 5.21 1.10 -2.59
C TYR A 66 4.18 1.99 -3.30
N LYS A 67 4.16 3.28 -2.99
CA LYS A 67 3.36 4.26 -3.74
C LYS A 67 3.86 4.31 -5.18
N TYR A 68 2.96 4.42 -6.15
CA TYR A 68 3.35 4.75 -7.53
C TYR A 68 3.67 6.25 -7.62
N THR A 69 4.95 6.59 -7.76
CA THR A 69 5.42 7.99 -7.87
C THR A 69 6.44 8.14 -9.00
N SER A 70 6.98 9.34 -9.20
CA SER A 70 8.07 9.56 -10.15
C SER A 70 9.35 8.79 -9.81
N ASN A 71 9.57 8.53 -8.51
CA ASN A 71 10.76 7.86 -8.01
C ASN A 71 10.62 6.35 -8.13
N THR A 72 9.51 5.79 -7.66
CA THR A 72 9.31 4.34 -7.64
C THR A 72 8.96 3.74 -8.99
N LYS A 73 8.37 4.51 -9.92
CA LYS A 73 7.96 3.99 -11.25
C LYS A 73 9.14 3.42 -12.05
N TYR A 74 10.36 3.87 -11.78
CA TYR A 74 11.60 3.34 -12.38
C TYR A 74 11.69 1.83 -12.21
N PHE A 75 11.34 1.31 -11.03
CA PHE A 75 11.43 -0.11 -10.70
C PHE A 75 10.35 -0.98 -11.35
N LEU A 76 9.45 -0.43 -12.17
CA LEU A 76 8.50 -1.25 -12.93
C LEU A 76 9.18 -2.02 -14.06
N ASP A 77 10.18 -1.42 -14.69
CA ASP A 77 10.85 -1.93 -15.88
C ASP A 77 12.37 -1.85 -15.81
N HIS A 78 12.92 -1.27 -14.73
CA HIS A 78 14.37 -1.20 -14.49
C HIS A 78 14.77 -1.91 -13.19
N LYS A 79 15.96 -2.51 -13.20
CA LYS A 79 16.61 -3.02 -11.99
C LYS A 79 17.22 -1.85 -11.21
N GLU A 80 17.38 -2.04 -9.90
CA GLU A 80 18.17 -1.15 -9.07
C GLU A 80 19.55 -0.93 -9.68
N ASP A 81 19.98 0.33 -9.66
CA ASP A 81 21.31 0.75 -10.09
C ASP A 81 22.02 1.32 -8.86
N PRO A 82 22.78 0.51 -8.12
CA PRO A 82 23.51 0.95 -6.94
C PRO A 82 24.75 1.80 -7.28
N GLY A 83 24.78 2.47 -8.45
CA GLY A 83 25.91 3.28 -8.93
C GLY A 83 26.45 4.30 -7.92
N GLY A 84 27.50 5.05 -8.28
CA GLY A 84 28.19 5.96 -7.35
C GLY A 84 27.33 7.15 -6.85
N PHE A 85 27.47 8.32 -7.49
CA PHE A 85 26.79 9.55 -7.03
C PHE A 85 25.28 9.57 -7.29
N SER A 86 24.75 8.69 -8.14
CA SER A 86 23.34 8.61 -8.52
C SER A 86 22.85 7.18 -8.44
N SER A 87 22.78 6.61 -7.22
CA SER A 87 22.17 5.29 -7.04
C SER A 87 20.65 5.35 -6.96
N GLU A 88 20.02 4.48 -7.75
CA GLU A 88 18.59 4.21 -7.77
C GLU A 88 18.32 2.87 -7.09
N GLU A 89 18.06 2.94 -5.80
CA GLU A 89 17.81 1.79 -4.92
C GLU A 89 16.42 1.96 -4.29
N LEU A 90 15.55 0.97 -4.43
CA LEU A 90 14.15 1.03 -3.98
C LEU A 90 14.09 1.29 -2.47
N GLY A 91 15.02 0.70 -1.71
CA GLY A 91 15.12 0.87 -0.26
C GLY A 91 15.31 2.32 0.19
N ARG A 92 15.84 3.20 -0.65
CA ARG A 92 15.97 4.64 -0.35
C ARG A 92 14.62 5.36 -0.26
N TYR A 93 13.62 4.82 -0.92
CA TYR A 93 12.27 5.39 -0.96
C TYR A 93 11.34 4.78 0.10
N GLN A 94 11.82 3.82 0.91
CA GLN A 94 10.99 3.06 1.84
C GLN A 94 10.32 3.94 2.91
N GLU A 95 11.02 4.94 3.43
CA GLU A 95 10.51 5.79 4.52
C GLU A 95 9.30 6.64 4.07
N GLU A 96 9.41 7.25 2.89
CA GLU A 96 8.40 8.18 2.37
C GLU A 96 7.34 7.48 1.51
N GLU A 97 7.74 6.46 0.74
CA GLU A 97 6.93 5.86 -0.32
C GLU A 97 6.63 4.38 -0.08
N GLY A 98 7.29 3.74 0.89
CA GLY A 98 6.93 2.41 1.37
C GLY A 98 5.56 2.41 2.03
N ILE A 99 4.73 1.44 1.67
CA ILE A 99 3.38 1.26 2.23
C ILE A 99 3.41 0.10 3.20
N ALA A 100 3.72 -1.10 2.70
CA ALA A 100 3.67 -2.32 3.48
C ALA A 100 4.59 -3.41 2.90
N SER A 101 4.96 -4.34 3.76
CA SER A 101 5.63 -5.60 3.42
C SER A 101 4.75 -6.76 3.87
N PHE A 102 4.52 -7.71 2.98
CA PHE A 102 3.81 -8.96 3.25
C PHE A 102 4.83 -10.11 3.30
N GLU A 103 4.84 -10.85 4.41
CA GLU A 103 5.77 -11.94 4.66
C GLU A 103 5.01 -13.25 4.93
N ASN A 104 5.46 -14.35 4.31
CA ASN A 104 4.97 -15.69 4.59
C ASN A 104 5.88 -16.40 5.61
N VAL A 105 5.59 -16.21 6.89
CA VAL A 105 6.41 -16.71 8.00
C VAL A 105 5.99 -18.13 8.39
N LYS A 106 6.95 -19.00 8.71
CA LYS A 106 6.65 -20.35 9.24
C LYS A 106 6.13 -20.27 10.67
N CYS A 107 5.18 -21.12 11.03
CA CYS A 107 4.75 -21.24 12.43
C CYS A 107 5.83 -21.93 13.27
N ASP A 108 6.08 -21.42 14.49
CA ASP A 108 7.13 -21.93 15.38
C ASP A 108 6.94 -23.40 15.77
N LYS A 109 5.70 -23.80 16.07
CA LYS A 109 5.37 -25.17 16.51
C LYS A 109 5.14 -26.16 15.37
N ASP A 110 4.80 -25.66 14.18
CA ASP A 110 4.46 -26.48 13.02
C ASP A 110 5.06 -25.82 11.77
N THR A 111 6.29 -26.21 11.45
CA THR A 111 7.09 -25.60 10.37
C THR A 111 6.55 -25.89 8.96
N LEU A 112 5.56 -26.79 8.85
CA LEU A 112 4.82 -27.05 7.61
C LEU A 112 3.70 -26.02 7.37
N LYS A 113 3.26 -25.32 8.43
CA LYS A 113 2.28 -24.24 8.33
C LYS A 113 2.98 -22.89 8.19
N LYS A 114 2.35 -22.01 7.41
CA LYS A 114 2.75 -20.61 7.26
C LYS A 114 1.61 -19.67 7.63
N VAL A 115 2.00 -18.52 8.16
CA VAL A 115 1.15 -17.38 8.49
C VAL A 115 1.55 -16.19 7.62
N GLY A 116 0.54 -15.51 7.07
CA GLY A 116 0.75 -14.26 6.33
C GLY A 116 0.78 -13.09 7.30
N VAL A 117 1.90 -12.37 7.33
CA VAL A 117 2.15 -11.22 8.21
C VAL A 117 2.26 -9.97 7.36
N LEU A 118 1.49 -8.93 7.69
CA LEU A 118 1.56 -7.64 7.00
C LEU A 118 2.14 -6.57 7.95
N ARG A 119 3.24 -5.97 7.52
CA ARG A 119 3.95 -4.89 8.22
C ARG A 119 3.78 -3.60 7.45
N TYR A 120 3.60 -2.48 8.14
CA TYR A 120 3.47 -1.17 7.50
C TYR A 120 4.67 -0.30 7.83
N TYR A 121 5.33 0.27 6.81
CA TYR A 121 6.60 0.98 6.97
C TYR A 121 6.46 2.34 7.66
N ASN A 122 5.41 3.07 7.31
CA ASN A 122 5.23 4.45 7.74
C ASN A 122 4.16 4.55 8.85
N GLU A 123 4.38 5.41 9.85
CA GLU A 123 3.43 5.69 10.94
C GLU A 123 2.05 6.13 10.44
N LYS A 124 2.00 6.73 9.25
CA LYS A 124 0.75 7.02 8.52
C LYS A 124 -0.12 5.79 8.36
N TYR A 125 0.47 4.63 8.04
CA TYR A 125 -0.26 3.40 7.75
C TYR A 125 -0.28 2.44 8.94
N GLY A 126 0.73 2.45 9.80
CA GLY A 126 0.80 1.58 10.96
C GLY A 126 2.18 1.58 11.58
N ASN A 127 2.53 0.47 12.23
CA ASN A 127 3.83 0.32 12.86
C ASN A 127 4.46 -0.98 12.38
N PHE A 128 5.64 -0.88 11.76
CA PHE A 128 6.35 -2.02 11.18
C PHE A 128 6.63 -3.14 12.21
N TYR A 129 6.87 -2.75 13.46
CA TYR A 129 7.15 -3.65 14.59
C TYR A 129 5.90 -4.18 15.29
N ARG A 130 4.70 -3.69 14.93
CA ARG A 130 3.40 -4.21 15.39
C ARG A 130 2.56 -4.66 14.19
N PRO A 131 2.91 -5.80 13.58
CA PRO A 131 2.27 -6.27 12.35
C PRO A 131 0.80 -6.65 12.56
N ASP A 132 0.04 -6.58 11.46
CA ASP A 132 -1.27 -7.22 11.37
C ASP A 132 -1.09 -8.66 10.89
N THR A 133 -1.62 -9.63 11.63
CA THR A 133 -1.68 -11.04 11.20
C THR A 133 -2.93 -11.25 10.36
N LEU A 134 -2.77 -11.65 9.10
CA LEU A 134 -3.88 -11.67 8.13
C LEU A 134 -4.33 -13.07 7.73
N ILE A 135 -3.41 -14.03 7.63
CA ILE A 135 -3.69 -15.33 7.02
C ILE A 135 -3.21 -16.45 7.94
N ASN A 136 -4.16 -17.27 8.40
CA ASN A 136 -4.01 -18.40 9.33
C ASN A 136 -3.58 -18.04 10.75
N ASN A 137 -4.11 -18.78 11.72
CA ASN A 137 -3.61 -18.77 13.09
C ASN A 137 -2.66 -19.96 13.24
N CYS A 138 -1.41 -19.69 13.60
CA CYS A 138 -0.54 -20.70 14.18
C CYS A 138 -1.18 -21.14 15.51
N LYS A 139 -1.77 -22.34 15.54
CA LYS A 139 -2.30 -22.95 16.77
C LYS A 139 -1.18 -23.64 17.54
#